data_AF-A0A950MHW3-F1
#
_entry.id   AF-A0A950MHW3-F1
#
_cell.length_a   1.000
_cell.length_b   1.000
_cell.length_c   1.000
_cell.angle_alpha   90.00
_cell.angle_beta   90.00
_cell.angle_gamma   90.00
#
_symmetry.space_group_name_H-M   'P 1'
#
loop_
_entity.id
_entity.type
_entity.pdbx_description
1 polymer ?
#
loop_
_entity_poly.entity_id
_entity_poly.type
_entity_poly.pdbx_seq_one_letter_code
_entity_poly.pdbx_strand_id
1 'polypeptide(L)'
;RLLEDGQPVMKTIEDSFSTLLQVTAPQACLAESMPAHLDLLMQLYVETRKRPSAGRRSGRMAIVAQMRTEFERAGVWDLMNKRIQAATYTKAGDPLRIDCGYRTNGTIKMFHAVSLEGDSELAKVLAFSAPALAEGVRKVENAGLELTAIIEPLTTVQDDEERLAQYEFAKKTMETKEIRVLTTMALTGVAETARRELRV
;
A
#
# COMPACT_ATOMS: atom_id res chain seq x y z
N ARG A 1 -46.68 -19.05 26.53
CA ARG A 1 -47.12 -17.71 26.98
C ARG A 1 -46.36 -16.57 26.32
N LEU A 2 -45.02 -16.59 26.19
CA LEU A 2 -44.28 -15.51 25.50
C LEU A 2 -44.50 -15.40 23.97
N LEU A 3 -45.10 -16.42 23.33
CA LEU A 3 -45.32 -16.42 21.88
C LEU A 3 -46.64 -15.73 21.44
N GLU A 4 -47.59 -15.52 22.36
CA GLU A 4 -48.92 -14.98 21.99
C GLU A 4 -48.95 -13.44 22.03
N ASP A 5 -48.19 -12.80 22.92
CA ASP A 5 -48.21 -11.33 23.08
C ASP A 5 -47.32 -10.58 22.06
N GLY A 6 -46.38 -11.26 21.40
CA GLY A 6 -45.44 -10.63 20.44
C GLY A 6 -45.92 -10.60 18.98
N GLN A 7 -46.85 -11.49 18.60
CA GLN A 7 -47.44 -11.55 17.26
C GLN A 7 -48.10 -10.24 16.79
N PRO A 8 -48.90 -9.52 17.61
CA PRO A 8 -49.53 -8.29 17.14
C PRO A 8 -48.51 -7.17 16.87
N VAL A 9 -47.40 -7.13 17.59
CA VAL A 9 -46.36 -6.11 17.41
C VAL A 9 -45.58 -6.35 16.12
N MET A 10 -45.15 -7.59 15.88
CA MET A 10 -44.39 -7.93 14.67
C MET A 10 -45.20 -7.71 13.40
N LYS A 11 -46.48 -8.11 13.42
CA LYS A 11 -47.38 -7.87 12.29
C LYS A 11 -47.57 -6.37 12.02
N THR A 12 -47.71 -5.56 13.06
CA THR A 12 -47.83 -4.10 12.92
C THR A 12 -46.58 -3.48 12.29
N ILE A 13 -45.39 -3.97 12.65
CA ILE A 13 -44.12 -3.49 12.09
C ILE A 13 -44.00 -3.90 10.63
N GLU A 14 -44.30 -5.16 10.29
CA GLU A 14 -44.29 -5.66 8.92
C GLU A 14 -45.25 -4.87 8.03
N ASP A 15 -46.49 -4.64 8.47
CA ASP A 15 -47.49 -3.91 7.70
C ASP A 15 -47.12 -2.41 7.53
N SER A 16 -46.57 -1.79 8.57
CA SER A 16 -46.25 -0.34 8.56
C SER A 16 -44.96 0.00 7.84
N PHE A 17 -44.00 -0.93 7.78
CA PHE A 17 -42.67 -0.70 7.22
C PHE A 17 -42.31 -1.69 6.10
N SER A 18 -43.31 -2.33 5.47
CA SER A 18 -43.13 -3.35 4.42
C SER A 18 -42.20 -2.93 3.28
N THR A 19 -42.14 -1.62 2.97
CA THR A 19 -41.25 -1.09 1.91
C THR A 19 -39.80 -0.89 2.37
N LEU A 20 -39.53 -0.83 3.68
CA LEU A 20 -38.22 -0.52 4.26
C LEU A 20 -37.59 -1.71 4.98
N LEU A 21 -38.40 -2.63 5.49
CA LEU A 21 -37.95 -3.76 6.31
C LEU A 21 -38.56 -5.06 5.78
N GLN A 22 -37.69 -6.06 5.57
CA GLN A 22 -38.12 -7.41 5.23
C GLN A 22 -37.77 -8.34 6.39
N VAL A 23 -38.79 -8.76 7.13
CA VAL A 23 -38.65 -9.71 8.24
C VAL A 23 -38.52 -11.12 7.67
N THR A 24 -37.50 -11.86 8.12
CA THR A 24 -37.27 -13.24 7.73
C THR A 24 -38.05 -14.20 8.63
N ALA A 25 -38.28 -15.43 8.14
CA ALA A 25 -38.98 -16.45 8.91
C ALA A 25 -38.24 -16.77 10.23
N PRO A 26 -38.96 -17.06 11.33
CA PRO A 26 -38.35 -17.46 12.59
C PRO A 26 -37.46 -18.70 12.40
N GLN A 27 -36.21 -18.61 12.85
CA GLN A 27 -35.27 -19.72 12.78
C GLN A 27 -34.94 -20.22 14.20
N ALA A 28 -34.95 -21.55 14.38
CA ALA A 28 -34.51 -22.15 15.62
C ALA A 28 -32.99 -22.00 15.77
N CYS A 29 -32.53 -21.48 16.91
CA CYS A 29 -31.11 -21.36 17.24
C CYS A 29 -30.72 -22.37 18.32
N LEU A 30 -29.59 -23.03 18.11
CA LEU A 30 -28.88 -23.80 19.13
C LEU A 30 -27.79 -22.90 19.70
N ALA A 31 -28.10 -22.20 20.79
CA ALA A 31 -27.15 -21.36 21.50
C ALA A 31 -27.15 -21.70 22.99
N GLU A 32 -26.01 -21.52 23.64
CA GLU A 32 -25.86 -21.74 25.09
C GLU A 32 -26.78 -20.82 25.90
N SER A 33 -27.11 -19.63 25.36
CA SER A 33 -28.11 -18.71 25.91
C SER A 33 -28.59 -17.69 24.87
N MET A 34 -29.75 -17.08 25.11
CA MET A 34 -30.32 -16.03 24.24
C MET A 34 -29.40 -14.79 24.11
N PRO A 35 -28.77 -14.26 25.19
CA PRO A 35 -27.82 -13.16 25.07
C PRO A 35 -26.61 -13.50 24.19
N ALA A 36 -26.04 -14.70 24.34
CA ALA A 36 -24.90 -15.13 23.52
C ALA A 36 -25.24 -15.21 22.03
N HIS A 37 -26.48 -15.57 21.69
CA HIS A 37 -26.92 -15.59 20.30
C HIS A 37 -27.16 -14.19 19.73
N LEU A 38 -27.71 -13.27 20.54
CA LEU A 38 -27.85 -11.86 20.14
C LEU A 38 -26.49 -11.22 19.87
N ASP A 39 -25.49 -11.49 20.71
CA ASP A 39 -24.12 -11.02 20.51
C ASP A 39 -23.53 -11.55 19.19
N LEU A 40 -23.76 -12.83 18.86
CA LEU A 40 -23.34 -13.42 17.59
C LEU A 40 -24.01 -12.73 16.38
N LEU A 41 -25.32 -12.48 16.45
CA LEU A 41 -26.06 -11.81 15.38
C LEU A 41 -25.59 -10.36 15.20
N MET A 42 -25.30 -9.66 16.30
CA MET A 42 -24.69 -8.33 16.28
C MET A 42 -23.34 -8.37 15.54
N GLN A 43 -22.46 -9.31 15.86
CA GLN A 43 -21.16 -9.47 15.21
C GLN A 43 -21.25 -9.80 13.71
N LEU A 44 -22.27 -10.55 13.30
CA LEU A 44 -22.42 -11.01 11.91
C LEU A 44 -23.06 -9.97 11.00
N TYR A 45 -24.05 -9.23 11.49
CA TYR A 45 -24.92 -8.42 10.63
C TYR A 45 -24.88 -6.92 10.93
N VAL A 46 -24.48 -6.51 12.14
CA VAL A 46 -24.52 -5.10 12.57
C VAL A 46 -23.12 -4.53 12.69
N GLU A 47 -22.23 -5.26 13.36
CA GLU A 47 -20.85 -4.87 13.48
C GLU A 47 -20.20 -5.00 12.10
N THR A 48 -19.78 -3.85 11.56
CA THR A 48 -18.80 -3.88 10.48
C THR A 48 -17.60 -4.64 11.02
N ARG A 49 -17.30 -5.82 10.44
CA ARG A 49 -16.02 -6.49 10.70
C ARG A 49 -14.95 -5.44 10.44
N LYS A 50 -14.44 -4.84 11.51
CA LYS A 50 -13.23 -4.03 11.42
C LYS A 50 -12.23 -5.04 10.91
N ARG A 51 -11.88 -4.96 9.61
CA ARG A 51 -10.67 -5.58 9.10
C ARG A 51 -9.64 -5.26 10.17
N PRO A 52 -8.93 -6.26 10.74
CA PRO A 52 -7.88 -5.94 11.66
C PRO A 52 -7.06 -4.88 10.95
N SER A 53 -7.08 -3.66 11.49
CA SER A 53 -6.07 -2.68 11.15
C SER A 53 -4.81 -3.32 11.69
N ALA A 54 -4.20 -4.22 10.91
CA ALA A 54 -2.82 -4.59 11.08
C ALA A 54 -2.12 -3.24 11.17
N GLY A 55 -1.70 -2.91 12.39
CA GLY A 55 -1.55 -1.54 12.80
C GLY A 55 -0.72 -0.75 11.80
N ARG A 56 -1.18 0.48 11.54
CA ARG A 56 -0.63 1.63 10.79
C ARG A 56 0.89 1.90 10.90
N ARG A 57 1.75 0.88 10.92
CA ARG A 57 3.09 0.93 10.34
C ARG A 57 2.86 0.83 8.84
N SER A 58 2.66 2.00 8.23
CA SER A 58 2.41 2.23 6.80
C SER A 58 3.11 1.18 5.93
N GLY A 59 2.41 0.55 4.97
CA GLY A 59 3.02 -0.46 4.06
C GLY A 59 4.36 0.02 3.48
N ARG A 60 4.46 1.33 3.21
CA ARG A 60 5.69 2.01 2.83
C ARG A 60 6.83 1.83 3.85
N MET A 61 6.57 2.00 5.14
CA MET A 61 7.58 1.78 6.19
C MET A 61 8.08 0.33 6.22
N ALA A 62 7.21 -0.65 5.95
CA ALA A 62 7.61 -2.04 5.83
C ALA A 62 8.53 -2.24 4.62
N ILE A 63 8.21 -1.64 3.47
CA ILE A 63 9.09 -1.64 2.30
C ILE A 63 10.44 -0.99 2.61
N VAL A 64 10.46 0.20 3.24
CA VAL A 64 11.71 0.89 3.60
C VAL A 64 12.56 0.04 4.55
N ALA A 65 11.95 -0.59 5.55
CA ALA A 65 12.64 -1.46 6.48
C ALA A 65 13.25 -2.68 5.76
N GLN A 66 12.49 -3.33 4.88
CA GLN A 66 12.99 -4.48 4.11
C GLN A 66 14.12 -4.07 3.16
N MET A 67 13.95 -2.96 2.45
CA MET A 67 14.97 -2.40 1.55
C MET A 67 16.27 -2.10 2.30
N ARG A 68 16.17 -1.47 3.48
CA ARG A 68 17.32 -1.22 4.36
C ARG A 68 18.00 -2.52 4.77
N THR A 69 17.23 -3.50 5.27
CA THR A 69 17.77 -4.80 5.71
C THR A 69 18.54 -5.50 4.59
N GLU A 70 18.01 -5.54 3.36
CA GLU A 70 18.67 -6.20 2.23
C GLU A 70 19.96 -5.46 1.81
N PHE A 71 19.96 -4.13 1.79
CA PHE A 71 21.18 -3.36 1.50
C PHE A 71 22.22 -3.42 2.62
N GLU A 72 21.81 -3.50 3.89
CA GLU A 72 22.71 -3.71 5.03
C GLU A 72 23.33 -5.10 4.95
N ARG A 73 22.53 -6.13 4.65
CA ARG A 73 22.99 -7.51 4.46
C ARG A 73 24.00 -7.64 3.32
N ALA A 74 23.82 -6.87 2.25
CA ALA A 74 24.76 -6.80 1.13
C ALA A 74 25.98 -5.90 1.40
N GLY A 75 26.06 -5.24 2.56
CA GLY A 75 27.20 -4.39 2.97
C GLY A 75 27.29 -3.05 2.23
N VAL A 76 26.24 -2.64 1.50
CA VAL A 76 26.25 -1.43 0.67
C VAL A 76 25.54 -0.24 1.29
N TRP A 77 24.70 -0.46 2.31
CA TRP A 77 23.85 0.58 2.89
C TRP A 77 24.62 1.82 3.35
N ASP A 78 25.81 1.64 3.93
CA ASP A 78 26.62 2.77 4.43
C ASP A 78 27.37 3.53 3.33
N LEU A 79 27.45 2.97 2.12
CA LEU A 79 27.99 3.62 0.94
C LEU A 79 26.93 4.41 0.17
N MET A 80 25.66 4.28 0.54
CA MET A 80 24.54 4.97 -0.11
C MET A 80 24.27 6.33 0.54
N ASN A 81 23.91 7.30 -0.30
CA ASN A 81 23.30 8.54 0.14
C ASN A 81 21.86 8.25 0.58
N LYS A 82 21.49 8.73 1.77
CA LYS A 82 20.19 8.45 2.42
C LYS A 82 19.36 9.74 2.46
N ARG A 83 18.04 9.63 2.30
CA ARG A 83 17.09 10.76 2.36
C ARG A 83 17.46 11.93 1.43
N ILE A 84 17.70 11.61 0.15
CA ILE A 84 18.10 12.56 -0.88
C ILE A 84 16.95 13.53 -1.15
N GLN A 85 17.20 14.83 -1.05
CA GLN A 85 16.18 15.86 -1.26
C GLN A 85 15.97 16.09 -2.76
N ALA A 86 14.74 15.92 -3.25
CA ALA A 86 14.43 16.16 -4.66
C ALA A 86 14.68 17.61 -5.06
N ALA A 87 14.43 18.56 -4.14
CA ALA A 87 14.68 19.98 -4.32
C ALA A 87 16.12 20.34 -4.73
N THR A 88 17.10 19.47 -4.47
CA THR A 88 18.49 19.63 -4.95
C THR A 88 18.59 19.55 -6.48
N TYR A 89 17.68 18.82 -7.13
CA TYR A 89 17.68 18.59 -8.56
C TYR A 89 16.46 19.24 -9.25
N THR A 90 15.36 19.47 -8.53
CA THR A 90 14.13 20.04 -9.08
C THR A 90 14.03 21.55 -8.81
N LYS A 91 13.02 21.98 -8.05
CA LYS A 91 12.75 23.37 -7.68
C LYS A 91 12.82 23.51 -6.16
N ALA A 92 13.22 24.70 -5.71
CA ALA A 92 13.14 25.05 -4.29
C ALA A 92 11.70 24.87 -3.78
N GLY A 93 11.54 24.20 -2.65
CA GLY A 93 10.24 23.88 -2.05
C GLY A 93 9.66 22.51 -2.42
N ASP A 94 10.31 21.73 -3.29
CA ASP A 94 9.90 20.34 -3.55
C ASP A 94 10.03 19.50 -2.25
N PRO A 95 8.92 18.97 -1.71
CA PRO A 95 8.93 18.23 -0.45
C PRO A 95 9.40 16.79 -0.61
N LEU A 96 9.55 16.29 -1.85
CA LEU A 96 9.89 14.89 -2.11
C LEU A 96 11.29 14.57 -1.60
N ARG A 97 11.39 13.43 -0.91
CA ARG A 97 12.66 12.86 -0.46
C ARG A 97 12.77 11.42 -0.93
N ILE A 98 13.80 11.15 -1.71
CA ILE A 98 14.15 9.80 -2.17
C ILE A 98 14.86 9.07 -1.02
N ASP A 99 14.56 7.79 -0.83
CA ASP A 99 14.98 7.06 0.38
C ASP A 99 16.48 6.81 0.39
N CYS A 100 17.02 6.30 -0.71
CA CYS A 100 18.45 6.08 -0.85
C CYS A 100 18.90 6.07 -2.31
N GLY A 101 20.20 6.20 -2.53
CA GLY A 101 20.81 6.05 -3.84
C GLY A 101 22.33 6.03 -3.78
N TYR A 102 22.95 5.61 -4.87
CA TYR A 102 24.40 5.60 -5.04
C TYR A 102 24.77 5.96 -6.47
N ARG A 103 26.05 6.31 -6.66
CA ARG A 103 26.60 6.64 -7.98
C ARG A 103 27.51 5.51 -8.46
N THR A 104 27.36 5.12 -9.71
CA THR A 104 28.26 4.17 -10.38
C THR A 104 28.40 4.53 -11.86
N ASN A 105 29.63 4.55 -12.37
CA ASN A 105 29.94 4.73 -13.79
C ASN A 105 29.21 5.89 -14.51
N GLY A 106 29.03 7.03 -13.83
CA GLY A 106 28.35 8.20 -14.42
C GLY A 106 26.81 8.14 -14.38
N THR A 107 26.24 7.16 -13.70
CA THR A 107 24.80 7.05 -13.43
C THR A 107 24.55 7.11 -11.92
N ILE A 108 23.56 7.88 -11.51
CA ILE A 108 23.04 7.88 -10.15
C ILE A 108 21.82 6.98 -10.12
N LYS A 109 21.88 5.94 -9.27
CA LYS A 109 20.77 5.00 -9.05
C LYS A 109 20.06 5.37 -7.77
N MET A 110 18.75 5.60 -7.87
CA MET A 110 17.90 6.04 -6.77
C MET A 110 16.80 5.01 -6.52
N PHE A 111 16.53 4.75 -5.24
CA PHE A 111 15.51 3.81 -4.80
C PHE A 111 14.53 4.52 -3.87
N HIS A 112 13.24 4.34 -4.14
CA HIS A 112 12.19 4.92 -3.32
C HIS A 112 11.08 3.90 -3.06
N ALA A 113 10.68 3.78 -1.79
CA ALA A 113 9.56 2.93 -1.40
C ALA A 113 8.24 3.62 -1.72
N VAL A 114 7.35 2.91 -2.42
CA VAL A 114 6.01 3.38 -2.78
C VAL A 114 5.01 2.30 -2.38
N SER A 115 4.05 2.65 -1.52
CA SER A 115 3.05 1.69 -1.04
C SER A 115 1.79 1.77 -1.88
N LEU A 116 1.55 0.79 -2.74
CA LEU A 116 0.38 0.85 -3.64
C LEU A 116 -0.92 0.48 -2.92
N GLU A 117 -0.84 -0.29 -1.84
CA GLU A 117 -2.01 -0.63 -1.01
C GLU A 117 -2.37 0.50 -0.03
N GLY A 118 -1.39 1.30 0.42
CA GLY A 118 -1.58 2.32 1.44
C GLY A 118 -1.69 3.77 0.92
N ASP A 119 -1.03 4.09 -0.20
CA ASP A 119 -0.95 5.44 -0.76
C ASP A 119 -0.56 5.39 -2.25
N SER A 120 -1.57 5.25 -3.12
CA SER A 120 -1.38 5.27 -4.57
C SER A 120 -1.09 6.67 -5.14
N GLU A 121 -1.28 7.74 -4.34
CA GLU A 121 -0.99 9.11 -4.76
C GLU A 121 0.51 9.34 -4.89
N LEU A 122 1.32 8.76 -3.99
CA LEU A 122 2.77 8.84 -4.06
C LEU A 122 3.34 8.32 -5.40
N ALA A 123 2.71 7.33 -6.03
CA ALA A 123 3.12 6.86 -7.35
C ALA A 123 2.95 7.96 -8.42
N LYS A 124 1.87 8.73 -8.37
CA LYS A 124 1.63 9.88 -9.26
C LYS A 124 2.63 11.00 -8.99
N VAL A 125 2.89 11.31 -7.72
CA VAL A 125 3.87 12.33 -7.31
C VAL A 125 5.26 11.96 -7.83
N LEU A 126 5.69 10.71 -7.62
CA LEU A 126 6.99 10.23 -8.10
C LEU A 126 7.08 10.29 -9.63
N ALA A 127 6.04 9.85 -10.33
CA ALA A 127 5.96 9.91 -11.79
C ALA A 127 5.97 11.36 -12.32
N PHE A 128 5.30 12.28 -11.63
CA PHE A 128 5.31 13.71 -11.98
C PHE A 128 6.71 14.31 -11.81
N SER A 129 7.41 13.98 -10.72
CA SER A 129 8.74 14.54 -10.41
C SER A 129 9.88 13.90 -11.19
N ALA A 130 9.73 12.68 -11.70
CA ALA A 130 10.82 11.93 -12.35
C ALA A 130 11.50 12.66 -13.53
N PRO A 131 10.80 13.31 -14.47
CA PRO A 131 11.45 14.04 -15.56
C PRO A 131 12.30 15.22 -15.06
N ALA A 132 11.78 15.99 -14.09
CA ALA A 132 12.50 17.12 -13.51
C ALA A 132 13.73 16.65 -12.71
N LEU A 133 13.59 15.54 -11.97
CA LEU A 133 14.70 14.90 -11.26
C LEU A 133 15.80 14.46 -12.24
N ALA A 134 15.44 13.77 -13.32
CA ALA A 134 16.41 13.29 -14.31
C ALA A 134 17.15 14.45 -14.99
N GLU A 135 16.42 15.50 -15.39
CA GLU A 135 17.01 16.70 -15.96
C GLU A 135 17.95 17.41 -14.97
N GLY A 136 17.52 17.54 -13.71
CA GLY A 136 18.28 18.14 -12.63
C GLY A 136 19.57 17.39 -12.33
N VAL A 137 19.50 16.07 -12.19
CA VAL A 137 20.65 15.19 -12.02
C VAL A 137 21.62 15.36 -13.18
N ARG A 138 21.14 15.36 -14.42
CA ARG A 138 22.01 15.58 -15.58
C ARG A 138 22.72 16.93 -15.53
N LYS A 139 22.05 18.01 -15.12
CA LYS A 139 22.63 19.36 -15.05
C LYS A 139 23.61 19.53 -13.91
N VAL A 140 23.27 19.04 -12.72
CA VAL A 140 24.04 19.26 -11.48
C VAL A 140 25.19 18.28 -11.36
N GLU A 141 24.96 17.02 -11.71
CA GLU A 141 25.86 15.91 -11.41
C GLU A 141 26.61 15.39 -12.66
N ASN A 142 26.28 15.93 -13.83
CA ASN A 142 26.73 15.44 -15.14
C ASN A 142 26.58 13.91 -15.26
N ALA A 143 25.41 13.41 -14.85
CA ALA A 143 25.13 11.99 -14.71
C ALA A 143 23.76 11.60 -15.28
N GLY A 144 23.60 10.33 -15.66
CA GLY A 144 22.28 9.73 -15.87
C GLY A 144 21.55 9.46 -14.55
N LEU A 145 20.22 9.37 -14.59
CA LEU A 145 19.41 8.94 -13.46
C LEU A 145 18.72 7.61 -13.78
N GLU A 146 18.91 6.61 -12.92
CA GLU A 146 18.07 5.41 -12.88
C GLU A 146 17.22 5.46 -11.60
N LEU A 147 15.94 5.80 -11.75
CA LEU A 147 15.00 5.83 -10.63
C LEU A 147 14.23 4.51 -10.55
N THR A 148 14.26 3.88 -9.38
CA THR A 148 13.58 2.62 -9.10
C THR A 148 12.58 2.80 -7.95
N ALA A 149 11.31 2.50 -8.21
CA ALA A 149 10.28 2.39 -7.19
C ALA A 149 10.22 0.96 -6.66
N ILE A 150 10.28 0.78 -5.34
CA ILE A 150 10.09 -0.50 -4.67
C ILE A 150 8.67 -0.53 -4.09
N ILE A 151 7.87 -1.52 -4.50
CA ILE A 151 6.47 -1.69 -4.12
C ILE A 151 6.22 -3.02 -3.41
N GLU A 152 5.09 -3.15 -2.71
CA GLU A 152 4.63 -4.46 -2.23
C GLU A 152 4.23 -5.36 -3.41
N PRO A 153 4.44 -6.68 -3.32
CA PRO A 153 3.88 -7.60 -4.29
C PRO A 153 2.35 -7.58 -4.18
N LEU A 154 1.67 -7.67 -5.34
CA LEU A 154 0.23 -7.81 -5.37
C LEU A 154 -0.19 -9.08 -4.61
N THR A 155 -0.86 -8.90 -3.47
CA THR A 155 -1.48 -10.02 -2.77
C THR A 155 -2.79 -10.40 -3.48
N THR A 156 -2.95 -11.69 -3.77
CA THR A 156 -4.18 -12.27 -4.35
C THR A 156 -5.31 -12.21 -3.33
N VAL A 157 -5.96 -11.06 -3.22
CA VAL A 157 -7.33 -11.00 -2.71
C VAL A 157 -8.21 -11.13 -3.95
N GLN A 158 -8.78 -12.33 -4.14
CA GLN A 158 -9.44 -12.77 -5.37
C GLN A 158 -10.71 -11.98 -5.76
N ASP A 159 -11.14 -10.97 -4.99
CA ASP A 159 -12.44 -10.30 -5.19
C ASP A 159 -12.38 -8.76 -5.12
N ASP A 160 -11.27 -8.13 -5.52
CA ASP A 160 -11.18 -6.66 -5.54
C ASP A 160 -10.59 -6.15 -6.87
N GLU A 161 -11.44 -6.15 -7.91
CA GLU A 161 -11.12 -5.66 -9.26
C GLU A 161 -10.67 -4.19 -9.24
N GLU A 162 -11.26 -3.38 -8.37
CA GLU A 162 -10.91 -1.96 -8.24
C GLU A 162 -9.48 -1.80 -7.71
N ARG A 163 -9.10 -2.53 -6.66
CA ARG A 163 -7.74 -2.53 -6.13
C ARG A 163 -6.72 -3.03 -7.15
N LEU A 164 -7.06 -4.04 -7.94
CA LEU A 164 -6.21 -4.51 -9.03
C LEU A 164 -6.02 -3.41 -10.09
N ALA A 165 -7.11 -2.74 -10.50
CA ALA A 165 -7.05 -1.64 -11.45
C ALA A 165 -6.21 -0.46 -10.91
N GLN A 166 -6.34 -0.11 -9.62
CA GLN A 166 -5.54 0.93 -8.98
C GLN A 166 -4.04 0.57 -8.93
N TYR A 167 -3.72 -0.68 -8.57
CA TYR A 167 -2.34 -1.18 -8.56
C TYR A 167 -1.70 -1.11 -9.95
N GLU A 168 -2.38 -1.62 -10.97
CA GLU A 168 -1.90 -1.59 -12.36
C GLU A 168 -1.79 -0.16 -12.90
N PHE A 169 -2.77 0.70 -12.59
CA PHE A 169 -2.72 2.11 -12.96
C PHE A 169 -1.49 2.81 -12.36
N ALA A 170 -1.24 2.63 -11.06
CA ALA A 170 -0.11 3.26 -10.38
C ALA A 170 1.24 2.75 -10.91
N LYS A 171 1.37 1.43 -11.08
CA LYS A 171 2.55 0.80 -11.69
C LYS A 171 2.82 1.36 -13.09
N LYS A 172 1.82 1.33 -13.97
CA LYS A 172 1.94 1.81 -15.35
C LYS A 172 2.22 3.32 -15.43
N THR A 173 1.67 4.10 -14.52
CA THR A 173 1.94 5.54 -14.40
C THR A 173 3.42 5.82 -14.15
N MET A 174 4.05 5.04 -13.25
CA MET A 174 5.48 5.14 -12.99
C MET A 174 6.33 4.66 -14.17
N GLU A 175 6.00 3.49 -14.74
CA GLU A 175 6.71 2.92 -15.89
C GLU A 175 6.70 3.83 -17.12
N THR A 176 5.58 4.52 -17.37
CA THR A 176 5.45 5.51 -18.47
C THR A 176 6.42 6.69 -18.31
N LYS A 177 6.92 6.93 -17.09
CA LYS A 177 7.88 7.98 -16.78
C LYS A 177 9.29 7.44 -16.57
N GLU A 178 9.59 6.28 -17.16
CA GLU A 178 10.89 5.61 -17.13
C GLU A 178 11.36 5.22 -15.71
N ILE A 179 10.44 5.19 -14.74
CA ILE A 179 10.71 4.68 -13.40
C ILE A 179 10.65 3.15 -13.49
N ARG A 180 11.74 2.49 -13.09
CA ARG A 180 11.73 1.03 -12.95
C ARG A 180 10.90 0.66 -11.73
N VAL A 181 9.91 -0.20 -11.88
CA VAL A 181 9.07 -0.66 -10.76
C VAL A 181 9.46 -2.10 -10.40
N LEU A 182 9.91 -2.31 -9.17
CA LEU A 182 10.27 -3.63 -8.64
C LEU A 182 9.51 -3.91 -7.35
N THR A 183 9.21 -5.19 -7.08
CA THR A 183 8.60 -5.58 -5.81
C THR A 183 9.65 -5.82 -4.74
N THR A 184 9.24 -5.84 -3.48
CA THR A 184 10.13 -6.23 -2.37
C THR A 184 10.77 -7.61 -2.55
N MET A 185 10.17 -8.51 -3.33
CA MET A 185 10.74 -9.82 -3.65
C MET A 185 12.03 -9.74 -4.48
N ALA A 186 12.25 -8.63 -5.21
CA ALA A 186 13.45 -8.42 -6.03
C ALA A 186 14.60 -7.78 -5.24
N LEU A 187 14.39 -7.33 -3.99
CA LEU A 187 15.36 -6.54 -3.24
C LEU A 187 16.70 -7.23 -3.04
N THR A 188 16.72 -8.54 -2.79
CA THR A 188 17.97 -9.29 -2.64
C THR A 188 18.82 -9.21 -3.91
N GLY A 189 18.22 -9.36 -5.09
CA GLY A 189 18.92 -9.23 -6.37
C GLY A 189 19.40 -7.80 -6.65
N VAL A 190 18.58 -6.80 -6.27
CA VAL A 190 18.95 -5.38 -6.38
C VAL A 190 20.14 -5.05 -5.47
N ALA A 191 20.15 -5.56 -4.23
CA ALA A 191 21.24 -5.36 -3.28
C ALA A 191 22.54 -6.02 -3.74
N GLU A 192 22.48 -7.24 -4.28
CA GLU A 192 23.63 -7.92 -4.89
C GLU A 192 24.17 -7.17 -6.11
N THR A 193 23.28 -6.59 -6.93
CA THR A 193 23.69 -5.76 -8.06
C THR A 193 24.42 -4.51 -7.57
N ALA A 194 23.86 -3.81 -6.58
CA ALA A 194 24.49 -2.65 -5.97
C ALA A 194 25.88 -2.98 -5.39
N ARG A 195 26.01 -4.14 -4.75
CA ARG A 195 27.28 -4.64 -4.21
C ARG A 195 28.35 -4.80 -5.29
N ARG A 196 27.99 -5.46 -6.41
CA ARG A 196 28.90 -5.63 -7.55
C ARG A 196 29.28 -4.29 -8.19
N GLU A 197 28.33 -3.38 -8.32
CA GLU A 197 28.55 -2.05 -8.90
C GLU A 197 29.41 -1.15 -8.02
N LEU A 198 29.30 -1.28 -6.68
CA LEU A 198 30.10 -0.55 -5.70
C LEU A 198 31.43 -1.22 -5.36
N ARG A 199 31.69 -2.42 -5.90
CA ARG A 199 32.93 -3.21 -5.75
C ARG A 199 33.26 -3.58 -4.31
N VAL A 200 32.26 -4.08 -3.58
CA VAL A 200 32.34 -4.53 -2.16
C VAL A 200 32.09 -6.03 -2.03
#